data_AF-A0A917P9M6-F1
#
_entry.id   AF-A0A917P9M6-F1
#
_cell.length_a   1.000
_cell.length_b   1.000
_cell.length_c   1.000
_cell.angle_alpha   90.00
_cell.angle_beta   90.00
_cell.angle_gamma   90.00
#
_symmetry.space_group_name_H-M   'P 1'
#
loop_
_entity.id
_entity.type
_entity.pdbx_description
1 polymer ?
#
loop_
_entity_poly.entity_id
_entity_poly.type
_entity_poly.pdbx_seq_one_letter_code
_entity_poly.pdbx_strand_id
1 'polypeptide(L)'
;MTVHDTSALHDPANRQAFETCIALTLQMVAAVEFGPATAGERPSRDMLLQCAVQVERNAREITVLSQSGGMDITALGERTYRQLASAQDDPLRVAYHALHSAAFLGLEHGATTAAMLATVAVALRVLAGQGATFVN
;
A
#
# COMPACT_ATOMS: atom_id res chain seq x y z
N MET A 1 -33.49 14.81 17.46
CA MET A 1 -32.97 13.54 16.92
C MET A 1 -31.81 13.90 16.02
N THR A 2 -30.59 13.89 16.56
CA THR A 2 -29.38 14.32 15.88
C THR A 2 -28.89 13.19 14.96
N VAL A 3 -29.11 13.36 13.66
CA VAL A 3 -28.45 12.54 12.65
C VAL A 3 -27.00 13.01 12.62
N HIS A 4 -26.10 12.29 13.30
CA HIS A 4 -24.68 12.43 13.03
C HIS A 4 -24.39 11.74 11.70
N ASP A 5 -24.63 12.47 10.62
CA ASP A 5 -24.19 12.12 9.28
C ASP A 5 -22.70 12.46 9.13
N THR A 6 -21.87 11.94 10.06
CA THR A 6 -20.43 11.93 9.86
C THR A 6 -20.16 10.80 8.87
N SER A 7 -20.06 11.17 7.59
CA SER A 7 -19.53 10.29 6.54
C SER A 7 -18.38 9.47 7.12
N ALA A 8 -18.39 8.15 6.95
CA ALA A 8 -17.38 7.24 7.52
C ALA A 8 -15.94 7.63 7.14
N LEU A 9 -15.77 8.42 6.08
CA LEU A 9 -14.51 9.03 5.64
C LEU A 9 -13.97 10.13 6.58
N HIS A 10 -14.83 10.72 7.41
CA HIS A 10 -14.50 11.74 8.39
C HIS A 10 -14.39 11.20 9.82
N ASP A 11 -14.58 9.89 10.01
CA ASP A 11 -14.36 9.25 11.30
C ASP A 11 -12.87 9.34 11.68
N PRO A 12 -12.51 9.96 12.82
CA PRO A 12 -11.13 10.05 13.27
C PRO A 12 -10.42 8.69 13.41
N ALA A 13 -11.16 7.63 13.76
CA ALA A 13 -10.59 6.28 13.88
C ALA A 13 -10.17 5.73 12.51
N ASN A 14 -10.98 5.94 11.47
CA ASN A 14 -10.64 5.51 10.11
C ASN A 14 -9.44 6.30 9.56
N ARG A 15 -9.38 7.61 9.84
CA ARG A 15 -8.23 8.44 9.48
C ARG A 15 -6.95 7.97 10.18
N GLN A 16 -7.01 7.71 11.47
CA GLN A 16 -5.86 7.20 12.22
C GLN A 16 -5.40 5.82 11.70
N ALA A 17 -6.34 4.92 11.36
CA ALA A 17 -6.01 3.62 10.79
C ALA A 17 -5.30 3.76 9.44
N PHE A 18 -5.79 4.65 8.57
CA PHE A 18 -5.15 4.96 7.29
C PHE A 18 -3.74 5.53 7.46
N GLU A 19 -3.57 6.55 8.31
CA GLU A 19 -2.25 7.14 8.59
C GLU A 19 -1.27 6.11 9.15
N THR A 20 -1.75 5.22 10.03
CA THR A 20 -0.95 4.12 10.58
C THR A 20 -0.53 3.14 9.48
N CYS A 21 -1.45 2.79 8.57
CA CYS A 21 -1.14 1.94 7.41
C CYS A 21 -0.04 2.58 6.54
N ILE A 22 -0.15 3.88 6.24
CA ILE A 22 0.86 4.61 5.46
C ILE A 22 2.22 4.57 6.16
N ALA A 23 2.27 4.91 7.46
CA ALA A 23 3.51 4.98 8.22
C ALA A 23 4.22 3.63 8.29
N LEU A 24 3.50 2.55 8.62
CA LEU A 24 4.08 1.20 8.70
C LEU A 24 4.56 0.70 7.34
N THR A 25 3.84 1.02 6.26
CA THR A 25 4.26 0.65 4.91
C THR A 25 5.50 1.44 4.49
N LEU A 26 5.57 2.72 4.82
CA LEU A 26 6.74 3.55 4.53
C LEU A 26 7.97 3.03 5.29
N GLN A 27 7.81 2.62 6.54
CA GLN A 27 8.87 1.99 7.32
C GLN A 27 9.37 0.70 6.64
N MET A 28 8.47 -0.13 6.10
CA MET A 28 8.85 -1.33 5.35
C MET A 28 9.65 -0.99 4.08
N VAL A 29 9.16 -0.03 3.28
CA VAL A 29 9.84 0.44 2.06
C VAL A 29 11.22 1.00 2.38
N ALA A 30 11.32 1.85 3.40
CA ALA A 30 12.59 2.42 3.85
C ALA A 30 13.57 1.34 4.35
N ALA A 31 13.08 0.31 5.05
CA ALA A 31 13.93 -0.79 5.51
C ALA A 31 14.49 -1.62 4.34
N VAL A 32 13.72 -1.81 3.27
CA VAL A 32 14.22 -2.46 2.04
C VAL A 32 15.28 -1.61 1.35
N GLU A 33 15.03 -0.31 1.21
CA GLU A 33 15.91 0.64 0.52
C GLU A 33 17.23 0.85 1.26
N PHE A 34 17.15 1.18 2.55
CA PHE A 34 18.30 1.67 3.31
C PHE A 34 18.96 0.60 4.19
N GLY A 35 18.33 -0.55 4.42
CA GLY A 35 18.89 -1.63 5.24
C GLY A 35 20.37 -1.97 4.94
N PRO A 36 20.77 -2.15 3.66
CA PRO A 36 22.17 -2.41 3.29
C PRO A 36 23.15 -1.31 3.69
N ALA A 37 22.70 -0.04 3.64
CA ALA A 37 23.55 1.11 3.90
C ALA A 37 23.68 1.41 5.39
N THR A 38 22.71 0.99 6.22
CA THR A 38 22.65 1.29 7.65
C THR A 38 23.13 0.16 8.55
N ALA A 39 23.71 -0.91 7.98
CA ALA A 39 24.03 -2.17 8.67
C ALA A 39 22.81 -2.82 9.36
N GLY A 40 21.60 -2.42 8.96
CA GLY A 40 20.34 -2.98 9.44
C GLY A 40 19.97 -4.26 8.70
N GLU A 41 19.19 -5.11 9.36
CA GLU A 41 18.65 -6.32 8.73
C GLU A 41 17.61 -5.94 7.67
N ARG A 42 17.81 -6.41 6.44
CA ARG A 42 16.80 -6.28 5.38
C ARG A 42 15.54 -7.06 5.78
N PRO A 43 14.33 -6.52 5.53
CA PRO A 43 13.10 -7.26 5.78
C PRO A 43 13.12 -8.62 5.09
N SER A 44 12.76 -9.66 5.83
CA SER A 44 12.65 -11.00 5.27
C SER A 44 11.52 -11.08 4.24
N ARG A 45 11.57 -12.11 3.39
CA ARG A 45 10.51 -12.42 2.44
C ARG A 45 9.13 -12.48 3.12
N ASP A 46 9.05 -13.13 4.27
CA ASP A 46 7.79 -13.29 5.00
C ASP A 46 7.27 -11.97 5.57
N MET A 47 8.17 -11.09 6.03
CA MET A 47 7.80 -9.74 6.47
C MET A 47 7.20 -8.91 5.32
N LEU A 48 7.80 -8.99 4.12
CA LEU A 48 7.28 -8.30 2.93
C LEU A 48 5.90 -8.83 2.52
N LEU A 49 5.71 -10.15 2.54
CA LEU A 49 4.43 -10.76 2.20
C LEU A 49 3.34 -10.44 3.24
N GLN A 50 3.68 -10.46 4.53
CA GLN A 50 2.74 -10.06 5.59
C GLN A 50 2.34 -8.60 5.45
N CYS A 51 3.30 -7.70 5.17
CA CYS A 51 3.03 -6.30 4.89
C CYS A 51 2.09 -6.15 3.68
N ALA A 52 2.36 -6.84 2.57
CA ALA A 52 1.51 -6.81 1.39
C ALA A 52 0.06 -7.23 1.68
N VAL A 53 -0.14 -8.28 2.49
CA VAL A 53 -1.49 -8.72 2.90
C VAL A 53 -2.20 -7.64 3.72
N GLN A 54 -1.51 -7.02 4.68
CA GLN A 54 -2.13 -5.95 5.50
C GLN A 54 -2.47 -4.72 4.67
N VAL A 55 -1.59 -4.30 3.75
CA VAL A 55 -1.83 -3.15 2.88
C VAL A 55 -3.03 -3.41 1.95
N GLU A 56 -3.13 -4.60 1.37
CA GLU A 56 -4.28 -4.96 0.53
C GLU A 56 -5.58 -5.03 1.33
N ARG A 57 -5.53 -5.52 2.58
CA ARG A 57 -6.69 -5.49 3.48
C ARG A 57 -7.15 -4.05 3.72
N ASN A 58 -6.23 -3.13 4.04
CA ASN A 58 -6.55 -1.71 4.21
C ASN A 58 -7.15 -1.11 2.92
N ALA A 59 -6.62 -1.47 1.74
CA ALA A 59 -7.19 -1.03 0.47
C ALA A 59 -8.66 -1.48 0.30
N ARG A 60 -8.99 -2.73 0.66
CA ARG A 60 -10.37 -3.24 0.63
C ARG A 60 -11.27 -2.54 1.65
N GLU A 61 -10.75 -2.24 2.84
CA GLU A 61 -11.50 -1.49 3.83
C GLU A 61 -11.83 -0.07 3.34
N ILE A 62 -10.88 0.60 2.66
CA ILE A 62 -11.12 1.92 2.03
C ILE A 62 -12.20 1.84 0.94
N THR A 63 -12.22 0.79 0.10
CA THR A 63 -13.28 0.68 -0.93
C THR A 63 -14.66 0.48 -0.32
N VAL A 64 -14.76 -0.22 0.81
CA VAL A 64 -16.01 -0.36 1.57
C VAL A 64 -16.43 1.00 2.15
N LEU A 65 -15.50 1.73 2.78
CA LEU A 65 -15.75 3.06 3.35
C LEU A 65 -16.16 4.09 2.28
N SER A 66 -15.61 3.98 1.07
CA SER A 66 -15.92 4.86 -0.07
C SER A 66 -17.11 4.40 -0.90
N GLN A 67 -17.91 3.44 -0.42
CA GLN A 67 -19.08 2.88 -1.12
C GLN A 67 -18.75 2.31 -2.53
N SER A 68 -17.50 1.92 -2.74
CA SER A 68 -16.95 1.36 -3.98
C SER A 68 -16.72 -0.15 -3.88
N GLY A 69 -17.42 -0.83 -2.95
CA GLY A 69 -17.17 -2.22 -2.54
C GLY A 69 -17.38 -3.31 -3.60
N GLY A 70 -17.84 -2.97 -4.81
CA GLY A 70 -17.95 -3.90 -5.95
C GLY A 70 -16.69 -3.98 -6.82
N MET A 71 -15.66 -3.19 -6.51
CA MET A 71 -14.44 -3.13 -7.30
C MET A 71 -13.45 -4.23 -6.88
N ASP A 72 -12.98 -5.02 -7.85
CA ASP A 72 -11.87 -5.96 -7.65
C ASP A 72 -10.56 -5.17 -7.49
N ILE A 73 -10.26 -4.81 -6.25
CA ILE A 73 -9.13 -3.96 -5.92
C ILE A 73 -7.79 -4.66 -6.17
N THR A 74 -7.77 -5.99 -6.09
CA THR A 74 -6.60 -6.82 -6.36
C THR A 74 -6.25 -6.72 -7.85
N ALA A 75 -7.22 -7.00 -8.73
CA ALA A 75 -7.02 -6.89 -10.17
C ALA A 75 -6.69 -5.46 -10.61
N LEU A 76 -7.27 -4.46 -9.95
CA LEU A 76 -6.95 -3.05 -10.20
C LEU A 76 -5.50 -2.73 -9.79
N GLY A 77 -5.06 -3.16 -8.60
CA GLY A 77 -3.69 -3.00 -8.14
C GLY A 77 -2.67 -3.64 -9.09
N GLU A 78 -2.94 -4.85 -9.59
CA GLU A 78 -2.07 -5.53 -10.57
C GLU A 78 -2.00 -4.80 -11.91
N ARG A 79 -3.12 -4.23 -12.36
CA ARG A 79 -3.16 -3.45 -13.59
C ARG A 79 -2.37 -2.15 -13.44
N THR A 80 -2.61 -1.42 -12.36
CA THR A 80 -1.90 -0.16 -12.06
C THR A 80 -0.41 -0.41 -11.85
N TYR A 81 -0.04 -1.48 -11.14
CA TYR A 81 1.36 -1.89 -11.01
C TYR A 81 2.02 -2.09 -12.36
N ARG A 82 1.42 -2.86 -13.27
CA ARG A 82 1.99 -3.08 -14.61
C ARG A 82 2.18 -1.79 -15.41
N GLN A 83 1.25 -0.85 -15.28
CA GLN A 83 1.35 0.46 -15.92
C GLN A 83 2.53 1.28 -15.36
N LEU A 84 2.64 1.37 -14.04
CA LEU A 84 3.73 2.13 -13.39
C LEU A 84 5.10 1.45 -13.56
N ALA A 85 5.16 0.13 -13.44
CA ALA A 85 6.37 -0.65 -13.62
C ALA A 85 6.95 -0.47 -15.04
N SER A 86 6.10 -0.34 -16.07
CA SER A 86 6.57 -0.08 -17.43
C SER A 86 7.33 1.25 -17.59
N ALA A 87 7.12 2.19 -16.66
CA ALA A 87 7.80 3.49 -16.67
C ALA A 87 9.00 3.57 -15.70
N GLN A 88 9.05 2.71 -14.66
CA GLN A 88 10.00 2.85 -13.55
C GLN A 88 10.94 1.65 -13.35
N ASP A 89 10.65 0.49 -13.96
CA ASP A 89 11.40 -0.78 -13.97
C ASP A 89 12.00 -1.26 -12.61
N ASP A 90 11.51 -0.70 -11.50
CA ASP A 90 11.94 -1.03 -10.14
C ASP A 90 10.70 -1.11 -9.22
N PRO A 91 10.37 -2.31 -8.70
CA PRO A 91 9.24 -2.47 -7.80
C PRO A 91 9.33 -1.62 -6.53
N LEU A 92 10.53 -1.33 -6.03
CA LEU A 92 10.71 -0.50 -4.83
C LEU A 92 10.28 0.95 -5.10
N ARG A 93 10.68 1.51 -6.23
CA ARG A 93 10.22 2.83 -6.69
C ARG A 93 8.72 2.87 -6.91
N VAL A 94 8.14 1.84 -7.53
CA VAL A 94 6.68 1.76 -7.71
C VAL A 94 5.97 1.74 -6.36
N ALA A 95 6.45 0.96 -5.38
CA ALA A 95 5.90 0.93 -4.03
C ALA A 95 5.97 2.31 -3.36
N TYR A 96 7.12 2.98 -3.43
CA TYR A 96 7.31 4.31 -2.86
C TYR A 96 6.37 5.35 -3.49
N HIS A 97 6.32 5.43 -4.82
CA HIS A 97 5.49 6.41 -5.51
C HIS A 97 4.00 6.16 -5.33
N ALA A 98 3.54 4.91 -5.42
CA ALA A 98 2.15 4.57 -5.16
C ALA A 98 1.77 4.89 -3.70
N LEU A 99 2.64 4.58 -2.73
CA LEU A 99 2.40 4.91 -1.33
C LEU A 99 2.31 6.42 -1.11
N HIS A 100 3.22 7.18 -1.71
CA HIS A 100 3.22 8.64 -1.64
C HIS A 100 1.95 9.23 -2.29
N SER A 101 1.53 8.69 -3.44
CA SER A 101 0.25 9.06 -4.05
C SER A 101 -0.93 8.74 -3.16
N ALA A 102 -0.98 7.58 -2.51
CA ALA A 102 -2.03 7.23 -1.56
C ALA A 102 -2.07 8.23 -0.39
N ALA A 103 -0.91 8.55 0.20
CA ALA A 103 -0.81 9.50 1.30
C ALA A 103 -1.26 10.92 0.90
N PHE A 104 -0.91 11.37 -0.30
CA PHE A 104 -1.34 12.66 -0.84
C PHE A 104 -2.85 12.71 -1.11
N LEU A 105 -3.41 11.63 -1.66
CA LEU A 105 -4.83 11.52 -1.97
C LEU A 105 -5.70 11.43 -0.70
N GLY A 106 -5.23 10.75 0.33
CA GLY A 106 -6.00 10.55 1.56
C GLY A 106 -7.23 9.67 1.39
N LEU A 107 -8.04 9.53 2.45
CA LEU A 107 -9.26 8.71 2.42
C LEU A 107 -10.34 9.31 1.51
N GLU A 108 -10.31 10.62 1.30
CA GLU A 108 -11.30 11.39 0.58
C GLU A 108 -11.40 11.00 -0.90
N HIS A 109 -10.33 10.43 -1.47
CA HIS A 109 -10.30 9.94 -2.85
C HIS A 109 -10.58 8.43 -2.98
N GLY A 110 -11.00 7.78 -1.88
CA GLY A 110 -11.64 6.46 -1.87
C GLY A 110 -10.98 5.41 -2.75
N ALA A 111 -11.67 4.99 -3.81
CA ALA A 111 -11.23 3.95 -4.73
C ALA A 111 -9.85 4.20 -5.35
N THR A 112 -9.49 5.46 -5.64
CA THR A 112 -8.16 5.79 -6.20
C THR A 112 -7.07 5.55 -5.17
N THR A 113 -7.29 5.96 -3.91
CA THR A 113 -6.38 5.70 -2.80
C THR A 113 -6.22 4.21 -2.55
N ALA A 114 -7.34 3.46 -2.55
CA ALA A 114 -7.32 2.01 -2.44
C ALA A 114 -6.54 1.35 -3.58
N ALA A 115 -6.68 1.83 -4.82
CA ALA A 115 -5.93 1.31 -5.96
C ALA A 115 -4.42 1.52 -5.82
N MET A 116 -4.01 2.68 -5.29
CA MET A 116 -2.60 2.95 -4.99
C MET A 116 -2.07 2.02 -3.91
N LEU A 117 -2.81 1.80 -2.80
CA LEU A 117 -2.41 0.84 -1.77
C LEU A 117 -2.36 -0.61 -2.29
N ALA A 118 -3.33 -1.04 -3.10
CA ALA A 118 -3.28 -2.36 -3.72
C ALA A 118 -2.08 -2.50 -4.68
N THR A 119 -1.68 -1.42 -5.36
CA THR A 119 -0.46 -1.38 -6.18
C THR A 119 0.80 -1.56 -5.32
N VAL A 120 0.85 -0.94 -4.14
CA VAL A 120 1.92 -1.15 -3.16
C VAL A 120 1.99 -2.62 -2.73
N ALA A 121 0.85 -3.24 -2.42
CA ALA A 121 0.81 -4.66 -2.06
C ALA A 121 1.37 -5.56 -3.16
N VAL A 122 1.06 -5.29 -4.44
CA VAL A 122 1.63 -6.01 -5.58
C VAL A 122 3.14 -5.80 -5.66
N ALA A 123 3.62 -4.56 -5.55
CA ALA A 123 5.05 -4.24 -5.59
C ALA A 123 5.84 -4.96 -4.48
N LEU A 124 5.30 -5.00 -3.26
CA LEU A 124 5.88 -5.74 -2.13
C LEU A 124 5.98 -7.24 -2.39
N ARG A 125 4.98 -7.85 -3.06
CA ARG A 125 5.05 -9.27 -3.47
C ARG A 125 6.12 -9.52 -4.52
N VAL A 126 6.29 -8.59 -5.46
CA VAL A 126 7.36 -8.69 -6.47
C VAL A 126 8.73 -8.58 -5.80
N LEU A 127 8.92 -7.63 -4.89
CA LEU A 127 10.14 -7.50 -4.08
C LEU A 127 10.43 -8.78 -3.29
N ALA A 128 9.41 -9.37 -2.66
CA ALA A 128 9.53 -10.63 -1.93
C ALA A 128 9.96 -11.80 -2.83
N GLY A 129 9.55 -11.79 -4.11
CA GLY A 129 9.99 -12.74 -5.13
C GLY A 129 11.44 -12.53 -5.57
N GLN A 130 11.88 -11.27 -5.68
CA GLN A 130 13.26 -10.90 -6.02
C GLN A 130 14.25 -11.14 -4.86
N GLY A 131 13.76 -11.13 -3.62
CA GLY A 131 14.51 -11.48 -2.41
C GLY A 131 15.26 -12.82 -2.49
N ALA A 132 14.71 -13.80 -3.23
CA ALA A 132 15.32 -15.12 -3.42
C ALA A 132 16.58 -15.11 -4.30
N THR A 133 16.78 -14.07 -5.11
CA THR A 133 17.95 -13.92 -6.00
C THR A 133 19.13 -13.16 -5.39
N PHE A 134 18.98 -12.54 -4.22
CA PHE A 134 20.07 -11.82 -3.53
C PHE A 134 20.97 -12.72 -2.64
N VAL A 135 20.77 -14.05 -2.69
CA VAL A 135 21.47 -15.05 -1.85
C VAL A 135 22.40 -15.97 -2.68
N ASN A 136 22.74 -15.59 -3.93
CA ASN A 136 23.78 -16.28 -4.71
C ASN A 136 25.01 -15.41 -4.93
#